data_AF-A0A2S4RXP2-F1
#
_entry.id   AF-A0A2S4RXP2-F1
#
_cell.length_a   1.000
_cell.length_b   1.000
_cell.length_c   1.000
_cell.angle_alpha   90.00
_cell.angle_beta   90.00
_cell.angle_gamma   90.00
#
_symmetry.space_group_name_H-M   'P 1'
#
loop_
_entity.id
_entity.type
_entity.pdbx_description
1 polymer ?
#
loop_
_entity_poly.entity_id
_entity_poly.type
_entity_poly.pdbx_seq_one_letter_code
_entity_poly.pdbx_strand_id
1 'polypeptide(L)'
;MNKFIVTSFFIAIFLISGCSTSGNQNLKNETPQSLQSKIIKNKTTKSELLTKLGEPDTRTTLDDGNEQWKYFMSNNQFRATTFIPVVGLLTGGSQTQSKTLEIDFKGETVSRWAFSSDNNNTKTGILN
;
A
#
# COMPACT_ATOMS: atom_id res chain seq x y z
N MET A 1 26.96 11.06 36.35
CA MET A 1 26.01 11.57 35.33
C MET A 1 26.21 10.94 33.94
N ASN A 2 27.43 10.55 33.52
CA ASN A 2 27.65 9.93 32.19
C ASN A 2 26.98 8.55 31.96
N LYS A 3 26.80 7.73 33.01
CA LYS A 3 26.18 6.40 32.87
C LYS A 3 24.70 6.45 32.48
N PHE A 4 23.94 7.44 32.99
CA PHE A 4 22.52 7.60 32.68
C PHE A 4 22.28 8.11 31.25
N ILE A 5 23.19 8.94 30.73
CA ILE A 5 23.14 9.43 29.34
C ILE A 5 23.39 8.29 28.34
N VAL A 6 24.34 7.40 28.62
CA VAL A 6 24.64 6.25 27.75
C VAL A 6 23.48 5.26 27.70
N THR A 7 22.81 4.99 28.82
CA THR A 7 21.64 4.09 28.86
C THR A 7 20.42 4.68 28.13
N SER A 8 20.21 6.00 28.23
CA SER A 8 19.13 6.69 27.51
C SER A 8 19.33 6.68 25.98
N PHE A 9 20.58 6.71 25.51
CA PHE A 9 20.89 6.67 24.08
C PHE A 9 20.67 5.28 23.46
N PHE A 10 20.93 4.20 24.22
CA PHE A 10 20.69 2.82 23.78
C PHE A 10 19.20 2.45 23.66
N ILE A 11 18.34 3.00 24.52
CA ILE A 11 16.89 2.72 24.50
C ILE A 11 16.21 3.40 23.30
N ALA A 12 16.69 4.57 22.88
CA ALA A 12 16.10 5.33 21.78
C ALA A 12 16.27 4.67 20.40
N ILE A 13 17.28 3.80 20.23
CA ILE A 13 17.61 3.18 18.93
C ILE A 13 16.67 2.00 18.59
N PHE A 14 15.99 1.42 19.58
CA PHE A 14 15.14 0.23 19.38
C PHE A 14 13.72 0.50 18.84
N LEU A 15 13.31 1.76 18.70
CA LEU A 15 11.92 2.11 18.37
C LEU A 15 11.67 2.48 16.90
N ILE A 16 12.69 2.42 16.04
CA ILE A 16 12.54 2.79 14.63
C ILE A 16 12.06 1.57 13.84
N SER A 17 10.75 1.31 13.87
CA SER A 17 10.14 0.39 12.91
C SER A 17 10.11 1.07 11.54
N GLY A 18 10.86 0.51 10.58
CA GLY A 18 10.79 0.97 9.19
C GLY A 18 9.45 0.57 8.57
N CYS A 19 8.51 1.49 8.50
CA CYS A 19 7.32 1.36 7.67
C CYS A 19 7.51 2.24 6.44
N SER A 20 7.43 1.65 5.25
CA SER A 20 7.53 2.37 3.99
C SER A 20 6.21 2.20 3.23
N THR A 21 5.47 3.28 3.06
CA THR A 21 4.23 3.31 2.28
C THR A 21 4.41 4.13 1.02
N SER A 22 3.84 3.68 -0.09
CA SER A 22 3.85 4.39 -1.37
C SER A 22 2.53 4.19 -2.12
N GLY A 23 2.23 5.10 -3.06
CA GLY A 23 0.99 5.11 -3.83
C GLY A 23 -0.22 5.58 -3.04
N ASN A 24 -1.42 5.33 -3.56
CA ASN A 24 -2.68 5.83 -3.01
C ASN A 24 -3.07 5.13 -1.68
N GLN A 25 -2.87 5.85 -0.57
CA GLN A 25 -3.14 5.32 0.78
C GLN A 25 -4.62 5.13 1.10
N ASN A 26 -5.55 5.72 0.32
CA ASN A 26 -6.98 5.48 0.52
C ASN A 26 -7.35 4.01 0.27
N LEU A 27 -6.54 3.26 -0.50
CA LEU A 27 -6.74 1.83 -0.72
C LEU A 27 -6.32 0.97 0.47
N LYS A 28 -5.59 1.50 1.46
CA LYS A 28 -5.02 0.71 2.57
C LYS A 28 -6.06 -0.14 3.30
N ASN A 29 -7.23 0.42 3.54
CA ASN A 29 -8.31 -0.27 4.26
C ASN A 29 -9.43 -0.75 3.32
N GLU A 30 -9.29 -0.58 2.00
CA GLU A 30 -10.29 -1.04 1.04
C GLU A 30 -10.27 -2.55 0.85
N THR A 31 -11.44 -3.11 0.63
CA THR A 31 -11.72 -4.53 0.39
C THR A 31 -12.60 -4.65 -0.85
N PRO A 32 -12.69 -5.83 -1.48
CA PRO A 32 -13.66 -6.04 -2.55
C PRO A 32 -15.08 -5.61 -2.16
N GLN A 33 -15.49 -5.88 -0.91
CA GLN A 33 -16.82 -5.58 -0.39
C GLN A 33 -17.04 -4.07 -0.16
N SER A 34 -16.07 -3.38 0.44
CA SER A 34 -16.17 -1.92 0.62
C SER A 34 -16.17 -1.20 -0.73
N LEU A 35 -15.37 -1.66 -1.69
CA LEU A 35 -15.35 -1.11 -3.05
C LEU A 35 -16.64 -1.39 -3.82
N GLN A 36 -17.26 -2.57 -3.68
CA GLN A 36 -18.59 -2.84 -4.27
C GLN A 36 -19.65 -1.84 -3.80
N SER A 37 -19.61 -1.40 -2.55
CA SER A 37 -20.54 -0.38 -2.04
C SER A 37 -20.23 1.04 -2.53
N LYS A 38 -18.99 1.31 -2.95
CA LYS A 38 -18.51 2.63 -3.41
C LYS A 38 -18.55 2.80 -4.93
N ILE A 39 -18.39 1.71 -5.68
CA ILE A 39 -18.20 1.69 -7.13
C ILE A 39 -19.35 0.90 -7.77
N ILE A 40 -20.40 1.62 -8.14
CA ILE A 40 -21.58 1.07 -8.79
C ILE A 40 -21.46 1.30 -10.29
N LYS A 41 -21.42 0.22 -11.05
CA LYS A 41 -21.35 0.24 -12.51
C LYS A 41 -22.46 1.12 -13.12
N ASN A 42 -22.09 1.91 -14.12
CA ASN A 42 -22.93 2.87 -14.84
C ASN A 42 -23.59 3.96 -13.96
N LYS A 43 -23.15 4.13 -12.70
CA LYS A 43 -23.67 5.16 -11.79
C LYS A 43 -22.56 6.01 -11.19
N THR A 44 -21.54 5.36 -10.64
CA THR A 44 -20.43 6.06 -10.01
C THR A 44 -19.66 6.87 -11.06
N THR A 45 -19.38 8.13 -10.74
CA THR A 45 -18.70 9.06 -11.64
C THR A 45 -17.20 9.20 -11.32
N LYS A 46 -16.43 9.73 -12.28
CA LYS A 46 -15.04 10.15 -12.07
C LYS A 46 -14.88 11.07 -10.85
N SER A 47 -15.73 12.10 -10.74
CA SER A 47 -15.68 13.08 -9.64
C SER A 47 -15.96 12.44 -8.26
N GLU A 48 -16.92 11.53 -8.19
CA GLU A 48 -17.20 10.79 -6.96
C GLU A 48 -16.04 9.89 -6.55
N LEU A 49 -15.35 9.27 -7.51
CA LEU A 49 -14.15 8.46 -7.22
C LEU A 49 -12.99 9.33 -6.72
N LEU A 50 -12.76 10.50 -7.32
CA LEU A 50 -11.77 11.44 -6.82
C LEU A 50 -12.09 11.89 -5.39
N THR A 51 -13.37 12.09 -5.07
CA THR A 51 -13.79 12.45 -3.71
C THR A 51 -13.59 11.30 -2.72
N LYS A 52 -13.88 10.05 -3.12
CA LYS A 52 -13.85 8.89 -2.21
C LYS A 52 -12.48 8.23 -2.08
N LEU A 53 -11.69 8.22 -3.15
CA LEU A 53 -10.42 7.50 -3.27
C LEU A 53 -9.24 8.44 -3.55
N GLY A 54 -9.48 9.71 -3.86
CA GLY A 54 -8.44 10.64 -4.26
C GLY A 54 -7.98 10.44 -5.71
N GLU A 55 -6.84 11.04 -6.03
CA GLU A 55 -6.20 10.95 -7.34
C GLU A 55 -5.70 9.52 -7.63
N PRO A 56 -5.97 8.97 -8.83
CA PRO A 56 -5.34 7.72 -9.25
C PRO A 56 -3.85 7.90 -9.51
N ASP A 57 -3.09 6.83 -9.31
CA ASP A 57 -1.65 6.80 -9.60
C ASP A 57 -1.38 6.88 -11.12
N THR A 58 -2.30 6.41 -11.96
CA THR A 58 -2.19 6.53 -13.41
C THR A 58 -3.56 6.75 -14.06
N ARG A 59 -3.61 7.63 -15.06
CA ARG A 59 -4.75 7.81 -15.97
C ARG A 59 -4.29 7.54 -17.39
N THR A 60 -5.01 6.66 -18.08
CA THR A 60 -4.71 6.28 -19.47
C THR A 60 -5.92 6.57 -20.33
N THR A 61 -5.73 7.30 -21.43
CA THR A 61 -6.75 7.42 -22.48
C THR A 61 -6.61 6.24 -23.43
N LEU A 62 -7.69 5.51 -23.65
CA LEU A 62 -7.77 4.35 -24.53
C LEU A 62 -8.07 4.80 -25.97
N ASP A 63 -7.89 3.90 -26.94
CA ASP A 63 -8.09 4.19 -28.37
C ASP A 63 -9.54 4.58 -28.71
N ASP A 64 -10.50 4.14 -27.90
CA ASP A 64 -11.92 4.51 -28.03
C ASP A 64 -12.26 5.87 -27.40
N GLY A 65 -11.26 6.60 -26.91
CA GLY A 65 -11.38 7.89 -26.25
C GLY A 65 -11.84 7.83 -24.79
N ASN A 66 -12.15 6.64 -24.26
CA ASN A 66 -12.47 6.48 -22.84
C ASN A 66 -11.20 6.49 -21.99
N GLU A 67 -11.37 6.60 -20.68
CA GLU A 67 -10.26 6.56 -19.73
C GLU A 67 -10.25 5.25 -18.94
N GLN A 68 -9.04 4.82 -18.57
CA GLN A 68 -8.79 3.83 -17.54
C GLN A 68 -7.96 4.48 -16.43
N TRP A 69 -8.44 4.38 -15.20
CA TRP A 69 -7.70 4.83 -14.02
C TRP A 69 -7.16 3.63 -13.26
N LYS A 70 -5.93 3.77 -12.78
CA LYS A 70 -5.26 2.78 -11.95
C LYS A 70 -4.85 3.42 -10.64
N TYR A 71 -5.33 2.81 -9.57
CA TYR A 71 -4.93 3.09 -8.20
C TYR A 71 -4.03 1.96 -7.73
N PHE A 72 -2.93 2.30 -7.12
CA PHE A 72 -1.94 1.37 -6.61
C PHE A 72 -1.51 1.79 -5.21
N MET A 73 -1.39 0.83 -4.32
CA MET A 73 -0.87 1.05 -2.98
C MET A 73 0.14 -0.04 -2.65
N SER A 74 1.26 0.34 -2.06
CA SER A 74 2.22 -0.58 -1.47
C SER A 74 2.56 -0.13 -0.06
N ASN A 75 2.50 -1.07 0.89
CA ASN A 75 2.79 -0.87 2.29
C ASN A 75 3.76 -1.97 2.74
N ASN A 76 5.01 -1.59 2.96
CA ASN A 76 6.07 -2.48 3.42
C ASN A 76 6.39 -2.25 4.89
N GLN A 77 6.36 -3.31 5.68
CA GLN A 77 6.64 -3.32 7.11
C GLN A 77 7.81 -4.26 7.39
N PHE A 78 8.94 -3.70 7.82
CA PHE A 78 10.08 -4.52 8.24
C PHE A 78 9.79 -5.23 9.57
N ARG A 79 10.22 -6.49 9.69
CA ARG A 79 10.18 -7.21 10.97
C ARG A 79 11.20 -6.58 11.93
N ALA A 80 10.86 -6.51 13.21
CA ALA A 80 11.76 -5.96 14.23
C ALA A 80 13.10 -6.72 14.30
N THR A 81 13.09 -8.04 14.03
CA THR A 81 14.30 -8.89 14.02
C THR A 81 15.33 -8.42 12.99
N THR A 82 14.91 -7.82 11.88
CA THR A 82 15.77 -7.31 10.81
C THR A 82 16.79 -6.30 11.31
N PHE A 83 16.47 -5.53 12.34
CA PHE A 83 17.32 -4.45 12.87
C PHE A 83 18.24 -4.89 14.02
N ILE A 84 18.14 -6.15 14.47
CA ILE A 84 19.00 -6.67 15.55
C ILE A 84 20.32 -7.17 14.91
N PRO A 85 21.50 -6.67 15.32
CA PRO A 85 22.77 -7.21 14.83
C PRO A 85 22.88 -8.72 15.05
N VAL A 86 23.51 -9.43 14.09
CA VAL A 86 23.60 -10.91 14.03
C VAL A 86 22.24 -11.59 13.82
N VAL A 87 21.26 -11.41 14.70
CA VAL A 87 19.93 -12.05 14.62
C VAL A 87 19.16 -11.65 13.35
N GLY A 88 19.27 -10.39 12.93
CA GLY A 88 18.67 -9.87 11.69
C GLY A 88 19.31 -10.46 10.44
N LEU A 89 20.60 -10.79 10.46
CA LEU A 89 21.25 -11.54 9.38
C LEU A 89 20.73 -12.97 9.29
N LEU A 90 20.29 -13.56 10.42
CA LEU A 90 19.77 -14.93 10.46
C LEU A 90 18.27 -15.01 10.14
N THR A 91 17.48 -14.05 10.61
CA THR A 91 16.00 -14.15 10.69
C THR A 91 15.26 -12.89 10.21
N GLY A 92 15.97 -11.96 9.58
CA GLY A 92 15.40 -10.72 9.06
C GLY A 92 14.37 -10.94 7.95
N GLY A 93 13.59 -9.90 7.68
CA GLY A 93 12.63 -9.86 6.60
C GLY A 93 11.65 -8.68 6.69
N SER A 94 10.67 -8.68 5.79
CA SER A 94 9.57 -7.72 5.74
C SER A 94 8.28 -8.37 5.25
N GLN A 95 7.17 -7.70 5.51
CA GLN A 95 5.88 -7.99 4.91
C GLN A 95 5.48 -6.81 4.02
N THR A 96 5.15 -7.10 2.77
CA THR A 96 4.68 -6.11 1.80
C THR A 96 3.24 -6.42 1.44
N GLN A 97 2.33 -5.48 1.70
CA GLN A 97 0.97 -5.52 1.19
C GLN A 97 0.88 -4.62 -0.03
N SER A 98 0.39 -5.14 -1.15
CA SER A 98 0.11 -4.38 -2.36
C SER A 98 -1.37 -4.48 -2.72
N LYS A 99 -1.96 -3.38 -3.20
CA LYS A 99 -3.33 -3.35 -3.69
C LYS A 99 -3.38 -2.60 -5.00
N THR A 100 -4.16 -3.13 -5.94
CA THR A 100 -4.40 -2.48 -7.22
C THR A 100 -5.90 -2.42 -7.46
N LEU A 101 -6.39 -1.25 -7.83
CA LEU A 101 -7.75 -1.04 -8.31
C LEU A 101 -7.66 -0.42 -9.71
N GLU A 102 -8.16 -1.13 -10.71
CA GLU A 102 -8.26 -0.66 -12.08
C GLU A 102 -9.73 -0.38 -12.39
N ILE A 103 -10.00 0.77 -12.99
CA ILE A 103 -11.36 1.24 -13.28
C ILE A 103 -11.39 1.73 -14.73
N ASP A 104 -12.23 1.10 -15.53
CA ASP A 104 -12.54 1.55 -16.89
C ASP A 104 -13.76 2.46 -16.84
N PHE A 105 -13.71 3.54 -17.61
CA PHE A 105 -14.82 4.47 -17.75
C PHE A 105 -15.50 4.30 -19.11
N LYS A 106 -16.74 4.76 -19.19
CA LYS A 106 -17.42 5.07 -20.45
C LYS A 106 -17.97 6.48 -20.31
N GLY A 107 -17.34 7.44 -20.98
CA GLY A 107 -17.52 8.86 -20.67
C GLY A 107 -17.17 9.15 -19.21
N GLU A 108 -18.15 9.63 -18.43
CA GLU A 108 -17.95 10.07 -17.04
C GLU A 108 -18.25 9.00 -15.98
N THR A 109 -18.76 7.84 -16.37
CA THR A 109 -19.21 6.79 -15.44
C THR A 109 -18.39 5.51 -15.53
N VAL A 110 -18.33 4.76 -14.44
CA VAL A 110 -17.61 3.48 -14.36
C VAL A 110 -18.30 2.42 -15.23
N SER A 111 -17.54 1.81 -16.14
CA SER A 111 -18.03 0.72 -17.00
C SER A 111 -17.61 -0.65 -16.48
N ARG A 112 -16.37 -0.77 -15.97
CA ARG A 112 -15.81 -1.98 -15.35
C ARG A 112 -14.80 -1.57 -14.29
N TRP A 113 -14.58 -2.47 -13.35
CA TRP A 113 -13.48 -2.33 -12.40
C TRP A 113 -12.99 -3.70 -11.94
N ALA A 114 -11.73 -3.75 -11.54
CA ALA A 114 -11.09 -4.93 -11.00
C ALA A 114 -10.23 -4.53 -9.80
N PHE A 115 -10.23 -5.35 -8.76
CA PHE A 115 -9.41 -5.14 -7.58
C PHE A 115 -8.59 -6.38 -7.27
N SER A 116 -7.31 -6.19 -7.01
CA SER A 116 -6.40 -7.22 -6.52
C SER A 116 -5.72 -6.75 -5.23
N SER A 117 -5.44 -7.72 -4.36
CA SER A 117 -4.65 -7.49 -3.16
C SER A 117 -3.69 -8.65 -2.98
N ASP A 118 -2.42 -8.32 -2.79
CA ASP A 118 -1.34 -9.28 -2.61
C ASP A 118 -0.63 -9.00 -1.29
N ASN A 119 -0.28 -10.07 -0.58
CA ASN A 119 0.53 -9.99 0.63
C ASN A 119 1.76 -10.86 0.41
N ASN A 120 2.94 -10.24 0.34
CA ASN A 120 4.20 -10.92 0.19
C ASN A 120 5.01 -10.85 1.50
N ASN A 121 5.59 -11.97 1.90
CA ASN A 121 6.52 -12.02 3.03
C ASN A 121 7.92 -12.28 2.48
N THR A 122 8.77 -11.26 2.53
CA THR A 122 10.17 -11.41 2.15
C THR A 122 10.95 -11.81 3.38
N LYS A 123 11.65 -12.95 3.32
CA LYS A 123 12.65 -13.29 4.32
C LYS A 123 14.04 -12.98 3.76
N THR A 124 14.87 -12.28 4.50
CA THR A 124 16.22 -11.87 4.08
C THR A 124 17.31 -12.53 4.91
N GLY A 125 16.94 -13.44 5.82
CA GLY A 125 17.87 -14.14 6.69
C GLY A 125 18.57 -15.32 6.00
N ILE A 126 19.75 -15.70 6.49
CA ILE A 126 20.48 -16.88 5.98
C ILE A 126 19.83 -18.22 6.37
N LEU A 127 18.90 -18.23 7.33
CA LEU A 127 18.16 -19.43 7.78
C LEU A 127 16.77 -19.55 7.12
N ASN A 128 16.63 -19.10 5.87
CA ASN A 128 15.35 -18.98 5.19
C ASN A 128 14.58 -20.28 4.94
#